data_AF-A0A436QZ58-F1
#
_entry.id   AF-A0A436QZ58-F1
#
_cell.length_a   1.000
_cell.length_b   1.000
_cell.length_c   1.000
_cell.angle_alpha   90.00
_cell.angle_beta   90.00
_cell.angle_gamma   90.00
#
_symmetry.space_group_name_H-M   'P 1'
#
loop_
_entity.id
_entity.type
_entity.pdbx_description
1 polymer ?
#
loop_
_entity_poly.entity_id
_entity_poly.type
_entity_poly.pdbx_seq_one_letter_code
_entity_poly.pdbx_strand_id
1 'polypeptide(L)'
;MSTLNSEILLNLGFVDVGKWEPSGDYITYRLDGENSDADQVMLDVPNALYAFVRGDTVLYLGKTARSIRRRYVGYCRPGKRQRTNLRCHRNIKAVLAQGIDIRILVFTPISQLRYADFEVNLAAGLEDSLIQAFDPPWNGRERGQPITEEAEREEAEETQAEPSDAEQANDIQPEAMASAPALATFTVTL
;
A
#
# COMPACT_ATOMS: atom_id res chain seq x y z
N MET A 1 -10.58 14.01 22.70
CA MET A 1 -9.79 13.48 21.58
C MET A 1 -10.68 12.50 20.84
N SER A 2 -11.01 12.75 19.57
CA SER A 2 -11.79 11.77 18.78
C SER A 2 -10.94 10.51 18.62
N THR A 3 -11.48 9.35 18.98
CA THR A 3 -10.81 8.06 18.76
C THR A 3 -10.74 7.84 17.25
N LEU A 4 -9.54 7.61 16.70
CA LEU A 4 -9.39 7.34 15.27
C LEU A 4 -10.07 6.01 14.91
N ASN A 5 -10.95 6.04 13.91
CA ASN A 5 -11.76 4.91 13.48
C ASN A 5 -11.97 4.90 11.95
N SER A 6 -12.59 3.85 11.42
CA SER A 6 -12.85 3.71 9.98
C SER A 6 -13.70 4.83 9.37
N GLU A 7 -14.58 5.47 10.14
CA GLU A 7 -15.40 6.60 9.69
C GLU A 7 -14.54 7.78 9.22
N ILE A 8 -13.37 7.99 9.83
CA ILE A 8 -12.42 9.00 9.38
C ILE A 8 -11.87 8.66 7.98
N LEU A 9 -11.59 7.39 7.70
CA LEU A 9 -11.17 6.97 6.35
C LEU A 9 -12.30 7.21 5.34
N LEU A 10 -13.54 6.89 5.69
CA LEU A 10 -14.69 7.16 4.82
C LEU A 10 -14.85 8.66 4.54
N ASN A 11 -14.70 9.50 5.57
CA ASN A 11 -14.74 10.96 5.43
C ASN A 11 -13.56 11.53 4.62
N LEU A 12 -12.42 10.84 4.59
CA LEU A 12 -11.27 11.17 3.72
C LEU A 12 -11.50 10.77 2.26
N GLY A 13 -12.58 10.05 1.96
CA GLY A 13 -12.92 9.61 0.61
C GLY A 13 -12.60 8.13 0.33
N PHE A 14 -12.31 7.33 1.36
CA PHE A 14 -12.33 5.87 1.17
C PHE A 14 -13.77 5.41 0.93
N VAL A 15 -13.93 4.37 0.11
CA VAL A 15 -15.19 3.71 -0.20
C VAL A 15 -15.14 2.30 0.39
N ASP A 16 -16.20 1.88 1.09
CA ASP A 16 -16.38 0.48 1.49
C ASP A 16 -16.85 -0.34 0.28
N VAL A 17 -15.96 -1.17 -0.26
CA VAL A 17 -16.18 -1.87 -1.53
C VAL A 17 -16.55 -3.35 -1.33
N GLY A 18 -16.30 -3.92 -0.15
CA GLY A 18 -16.35 -5.36 -0.02
C GLY A 18 -15.85 -5.92 1.31
N LYS A 19 -15.72 -7.24 1.35
CA LYS A 19 -15.15 -7.98 2.48
C LYS A 19 -14.34 -9.19 2.07
N TRP A 20 -13.46 -9.61 2.97
CA TRP A 20 -12.72 -10.87 2.83
C TRP A 20 -13.61 -12.08 3.15
N GLU A 21 -13.31 -13.21 2.52
CA GLU A 21 -14.02 -14.48 2.67
C GLU A 21 -13.06 -15.67 2.74
N PRO A 22 -13.41 -16.72 3.49
CA PRO A 22 -12.64 -17.96 3.50
C PRO A 22 -12.79 -18.68 2.15
N SER A 23 -11.70 -19.24 1.66
CA SER A 23 -11.67 -20.07 0.44
C SER A 23 -10.76 -21.28 0.67
N GLY A 24 -11.24 -22.24 1.46
CA GLY A 24 -10.44 -23.40 1.88
C GLY A 24 -9.22 -22.96 2.69
N ASP A 25 -8.03 -23.38 2.24
CA ASP A 25 -6.76 -22.95 2.85
C ASP A 25 -6.35 -21.52 2.51
N TYR A 26 -7.08 -20.86 1.60
CA TYR A 26 -6.79 -19.51 1.16
C TYR A 26 -7.89 -18.53 1.58
N ILE A 27 -7.72 -17.27 1.18
CA ILE A 27 -8.75 -16.24 1.29
C ILE A 27 -9.10 -15.72 -0.11
N THR A 28 -10.32 -15.22 -0.25
CA THR A 28 -10.80 -14.45 -1.39
C THR A 28 -11.51 -13.21 -0.87
N TYR A 29 -11.98 -12.32 -1.75
CA TYR A 29 -12.85 -11.22 -1.37
C TYR A 29 -14.09 -11.21 -2.24
N ARG A 30 -15.16 -10.61 -1.70
CA ARG A 30 -16.41 -10.35 -2.40
C ARG A 30 -16.68 -8.86 -2.35
N LEU A 31 -17.04 -8.30 -3.49
CA LEU A 31 -17.56 -6.94 -3.57
C LEU A 31 -19.03 -6.96 -3.20
N ASP A 32 -19.40 -6.18 -2.20
CA ASP A 32 -20.77 -6.02 -1.70
C ASP A 32 -21.05 -4.58 -1.26
N GLY A 33 -20.25 -3.63 -1.76
CA GLY A 33 -20.49 -2.19 -1.61
C GLY A 33 -21.75 -1.74 -2.35
N GLU A 34 -22.19 -0.51 -2.06
CA GLU A 34 -23.44 0.05 -2.59
C GLU A 34 -23.47 0.14 -4.13
N ASN A 35 -22.30 0.25 -4.77
CA ASN A 35 -22.16 0.37 -6.21
C ASN A 35 -21.10 -0.59 -6.76
N SER A 36 -21.40 -1.89 -6.72
CA SER A 36 -20.47 -2.96 -7.08
C SER A 36 -19.88 -2.87 -8.50
N ASP A 37 -20.57 -2.22 -9.44
CA ASP A 37 -20.05 -1.96 -10.79
C ASP A 37 -18.98 -0.85 -10.78
N ALA A 38 -19.21 0.25 -10.03
CA ALA A 38 -18.21 1.30 -9.86
C ALA A 38 -17.01 0.80 -9.03
N ASP A 39 -17.26 -0.01 -8.01
CA ASP A 39 -16.21 -0.61 -7.17
C ASP A 39 -15.27 -1.48 -8.01
N GLN A 40 -15.81 -2.25 -8.97
CA GLN A 40 -14.98 -3.05 -9.88
C GLN A 40 -14.00 -2.20 -10.67
N VAL A 41 -14.45 -1.05 -11.18
CA VAL A 41 -13.59 -0.11 -11.92
C VAL A 41 -12.55 0.51 -10.99
N MET A 42 -12.96 0.89 -9.78
CA MET A 42 -12.10 1.46 -8.75
C MET A 42 -10.94 0.52 -8.37
N LEU A 43 -11.20 -0.78 -8.28
CA LEU A 43 -10.18 -1.80 -7.99
C LEU A 43 -9.09 -1.94 -9.06
N ASP A 44 -9.32 -1.41 -10.26
CA ASP A 44 -8.38 -1.46 -11.40
C ASP A 44 -7.54 -0.18 -11.55
N VAL A 45 -7.84 0.88 -10.79
CA VAL A 45 -7.08 2.14 -10.77
C VAL A 45 -5.73 1.95 -10.04
N PRO A 46 -4.59 2.41 -10.61
CA PRO A 46 -3.30 2.39 -9.93
C PRO A 46 -3.16 3.50 -8.90
N ASN A 47 -2.06 3.49 -8.13
CA ASN A 47 -1.77 4.51 -7.11
C ASN A 47 -2.89 4.66 -6.09
N ALA A 48 -3.40 3.54 -5.58
CA ALA A 48 -4.51 3.49 -4.66
C ALA A 48 -4.05 3.14 -3.23
N LEU A 49 -4.84 3.58 -2.25
CA LEU A 49 -4.77 3.12 -0.87
C LEU A 49 -5.89 2.13 -0.59
N TYR A 50 -5.68 1.29 0.41
CA TYR A 50 -6.72 0.42 0.94
C TYR A 50 -6.51 0.17 2.42
N ALA A 51 -7.61 -0.19 3.08
CA ALA A 51 -7.62 -0.54 4.50
C ALA A 51 -8.41 -1.82 4.75
N PHE A 52 -7.97 -2.59 5.74
CA PHE A 52 -8.74 -3.69 6.30
C PHE A 52 -9.34 -3.25 7.63
N VAL A 53 -10.65 -3.44 7.77
CA VAL A 53 -11.40 -2.89 8.89
C VAL A 53 -12.25 -3.97 9.55
N ARG A 54 -12.25 -4.02 10.89
CA ARG A 54 -13.13 -4.89 11.68
C ARG A 54 -13.97 -4.04 12.62
N GLY A 55 -15.28 -4.01 12.39
CA GLY A 55 -16.15 -3.01 13.03
C GLY A 55 -15.65 -1.61 12.67
N ASP A 56 -15.23 -0.84 13.68
CA ASP A 56 -14.69 0.50 13.48
C ASP A 56 -13.16 0.56 13.54
N THR A 57 -12.50 -0.56 13.79
CA THR A 57 -11.04 -0.62 13.97
C THR A 57 -10.33 -0.83 12.65
N VAL A 58 -9.43 0.09 12.29
CA VAL A 58 -8.49 -0.07 11.17
C VAL A 58 -7.39 -1.05 11.57
N LEU A 59 -7.31 -2.19 10.88
CA LEU A 59 -6.38 -3.28 11.17
C LEU A 59 -5.10 -3.17 10.35
N TYR A 60 -5.22 -2.71 9.11
CA TYR A 60 -4.13 -2.59 8.16
C TYR A 60 -4.40 -1.42 7.20
N LEU A 61 -3.36 -0.70 6.82
CA LEU A 61 -3.34 0.26 5.72
C LEU A 61 -2.22 -0.11 4.76
N GLY A 62 -2.50 -0.09 3.46
CA GLY A 62 -1.48 -0.30 2.45
C GLY A 62 -1.73 0.52 1.21
N LYS A 63 -0.68 0.72 0.42
CA LYS A 63 -0.75 1.31 -0.91
C LYS A 63 -0.37 0.34 -2.01
N THR A 64 -0.68 0.73 -3.23
CA THR A 64 -0.17 0.03 -4.41
C THR A 64 0.04 1.00 -5.57
N ALA A 65 1.23 0.96 -6.17
CA ALA A 65 1.49 1.62 -7.47
C ALA A 65 0.82 0.89 -8.64
N ARG A 66 0.39 -0.35 -8.44
CA ARG A 66 -0.45 -1.14 -9.37
C ARG A 66 -1.91 -1.05 -8.92
N SER A 67 -2.80 -1.81 -9.55
CA SER A 67 -4.19 -1.89 -9.12
C SER A 67 -4.40 -2.72 -7.84
N ILE A 68 -5.44 -2.40 -7.08
CA ILE A 68 -5.88 -3.16 -5.88
C ILE A 68 -6.14 -4.61 -6.24
N ARG A 69 -6.78 -4.87 -7.39
CA ARG A 69 -7.04 -6.22 -7.88
C ARG A 69 -5.76 -7.06 -7.96
N ARG A 70 -4.70 -6.49 -8.54
CA ARG A 70 -3.39 -7.16 -8.62
C ARG A 70 -2.74 -7.32 -7.25
N ARG A 71 -2.89 -6.32 -6.37
CA ARG A 71 -2.33 -6.38 -5.02
C ARG A 71 -2.93 -7.50 -4.19
N TYR A 72 -4.24 -7.69 -4.29
CA TYR A 72 -4.99 -8.68 -3.49
C TYR A 72 -4.69 -10.12 -3.87
N VAL A 73 -4.26 -10.40 -5.11
CA VAL A 73 -3.76 -11.74 -5.48
C VAL A 73 -2.66 -12.20 -4.51
N GLY A 74 -1.77 -11.29 -4.12
CA GLY A 74 -0.69 -11.59 -3.17
C GLY A 74 -1.22 -11.93 -1.77
N TYR A 75 -2.29 -11.30 -1.31
CA TYR A 75 -2.93 -11.66 -0.04
C TYR A 75 -3.72 -12.96 -0.13
N CYS A 76 -4.40 -13.22 -1.25
CA CYS A 76 -5.13 -14.46 -1.45
C CYS A 76 -4.18 -15.67 -1.46
N ARG A 77 -3.03 -15.54 -2.13
CA ARG A 77 -2.04 -16.60 -2.33
C ARG A 77 -0.61 -16.07 -2.11
N PRO A 78 -0.18 -15.90 -0.86
CA PRO A 78 1.11 -15.31 -0.55
C PRO A 78 2.29 -16.21 -0.95
N GLY A 79 3.32 -15.61 -1.56
CA GLY A 79 4.61 -16.26 -1.76
C GLY A 79 5.41 -16.36 -0.46
N LYS A 80 6.29 -17.36 -0.35
CA LYS A 80 7.05 -17.66 0.90
C LYS A 80 7.95 -16.51 1.40
N ARG A 81 8.36 -15.60 0.52
CA ARG A 81 9.23 -14.45 0.86
C ARG A 81 8.45 -13.14 1.08
N GLN A 82 7.13 -13.14 0.85
CA GLN A 82 6.31 -11.92 0.94
C GLN A 82 5.78 -11.75 2.36
N ARG A 83 6.59 -11.15 3.25
CA ARG A 83 6.33 -11.09 4.69
C ARG A 83 5.00 -10.42 5.03
N THR A 84 4.70 -9.26 4.44
CA THR A 84 3.42 -8.59 4.66
C THR A 84 2.26 -9.40 4.10
N ASN A 85 2.40 -10.00 2.92
CA ASN A 85 1.34 -10.85 2.37
C ASN A 85 1.03 -12.05 3.28
N LEU A 86 2.07 -12.74 3.77
CA LEU A 86 1.93 -13.86 4.70
C LEU A 86 1.28 -13.42 6.02
N ARG A 87 1.71 -12.27 6.57
CA ARG A 87 1.15 -11.71 7.81
C ARG A 87 -0.32 -11.37 7.65
N CYS A 88 -0.68 -10.59 6.64
CA CYS A 88 -2.06 -10.19 6.38
C CYS A 88 -2.93 -11.42 6.08
N HIS A 89 -2.48 -12.34 5.23
CA HIS A 89 -3.21 -13.58 4.92
C HIS A 89 -3.55 -14.38 6.17
N ARG A 90 -2.55 -14.64 7.04
CA ARG A 90 -2.74 -15.37 8.29
C ARG A 90 -3.71 -14.65 9.21
N ASN A 91 -3.56 -13.34 9.36
CA ASN A 91 -4.40 -12.54 10.26
C ASN A 91 -5.85 -12.50 9.77
N ILE A 92 -6.08 -12.33 8.46
CA ILE A 92 -7.42 -12.37 7.86
C ILE A 92 -8.06 -13.74 8.11
N LYS A 93 -7.37 -14.85 7.82
CA LYS A 93 -7.88 -16.21 8.09
C LYS A 93 -8.25 -16.41 9.55
N ALA A 94 -7.42 -15.95 10.48
CA ALA A 94 -7.64 -16.11 11.91
C ALA A 94 -8.90 -15.38 12.41
N VAL A 95 -9.19 -14.20 11.86
CA VAL A 95 -10.41 -13.43 12.19
C VAL A 95 -11.64 -14.05 11.54
N LEU A 96 -11.56 -14.45 10.27
CA LEU A 96 -12.67 -15.12 9.58
C LEU A 96 -13.04 -16.45 10.25
N ALA A 97 -12.08 -17.21 10.79
CA ALA A 97 -12.33 -18.44 11.53
C ALA A 97 -13.13 -18.21 12.84
N GLN A 98 -13.17 -16.98 13.35
CA GLN A 98 -13.99 -16.59 14.49
C GLN A 98 -15.41 -16.16 14.07
N GLY A 99 -15.73 -16.21 12.77
CA GLY A 99 -17.00 -15.73 12.23
C GLY A 99 -17.11 -14.20 12.20
N ILE A 100 -15.98 -13.50 12.23
CA ILE A 100 -15.94 -12.03 12.23
C ILE A 100 -15.59 -11.52 10.84
N ASP A 101 -16.38 -10.58 10.33
CA ASP A 101 -16.17 -9.95 9.03
C ASP A 101 -15.04 -8.93 9.07
N ILE A 102 -14.29 -8.86 7.96
CA ILE A 102 -13.29 -7.81 7.69
C ILE A 102 -13.70 -7.08 6.42
N ARG A 103 -14.07 -5.80 6.59
CA ARG A 103 -14.40 -4.88 5.50
C ARG A 103 -13.15 -4.40 4.79
N ILE A 104 -13.31 -4.07 3.52
CA ILE A 104 -12.28 -3.56 2.63
C ILE A 104 -12.69 -2.16 2.23
N LEU A 105 -11.88 -1.18 2.63
CA LEU A 105 -12.04 0.20 2.23
C LEU A 105 -10.97 0.52 1.20
N VAL A 106 -11.32 1.23 0.13
CA VAL A 106 -10.38 1.62 -0.93
C VAL A 106 -10.44 3.12 -1.15
N PHE A 107 -9.30 3.73 -1.40
CA PHE A 107 -9.20 5.13 -1.83
C PHE A 107 -8.41 5.18 -3.14
N THR A 108 -9.06 5.67 -4.19
CA THR A 108 -8.42 5.95 -5.48
C THR A 108 -8.30 7.45 -5.65
N PRO A 109 -7.11 8.00 -5.96
CA PRO A 109 -6.94 9.43 -6.10
C PRO A 109 -7.87 10.00 -7.17
N ILE A 110 -8.59 11.06 -6.81
CA ILE A 110 -9.36 11.88 -7.73
C ILE A 110 -8.34 12.84 -8.35
N SER A 111 -7.73 12.45 -9.48
CA SER A 111 -6.51 13.09 -9.96
C SER A 111 -6.72 14.56 -10.40
N GLN A 112 -5.89 15.44 -9.83
CA GLN A 112 -5.37 16.68 -10.45
C GLN A 112 -4.23 17.34 -9.65
N LEU A 113 -3.68 16.67 -8.63
CA LEU A 113 -2.56 17.25 -7.88
C LEU A 113 -1.28 17.16 -8.73
N ARG A 114 -0.83 18.31 -9.21
CA ARG A 114 0.37 18.45 -10.04
C ARG A 114 1.31 19.47 -9.43
N TYR A 115 2.61 19.21 -9.57
CA TYR A 115 3.66 20.19 -9.36
C TYR A 115 4.38 20.40 -10.70
N ALA A 116 4.13 21.55 -11.32
CA ALA A 116 4.47 21.81 -12.73
C ALA A 116 3.95 20.66 -13.63
N ASP A 117 4.85 20.01 -14.37
CA ASP A 117 4.48 18.94 -15.30
C ASP A 117 4.33 17.57 -14.63
N PHE A 118 4.66 17.44 -13.34
CA PHE A 118 4.67 16.16 -12.63
C PHE A 118 3.38 15.91 -11.85
N GLU A 119 2.82 14.71 -11.99
CA GLU A 119 1.70 14.25 -11.18
C GLU A 119 2.20 13.80 -9.80
N VAL A 120 1.53 14.27 -8.75
CA VAL A 120 1.84 13.88 -7.38
C VAL A 120 1.02 12.66 -7.01
N ASN A 121 1.70 11.57 -6.64
CA ASN A 121 1.04 10.38 -6.12
C ASN A 121 0.52 10.64 -4.71
N LEU A 122 -0.76 11.03 -4.62
CA LEU A 122 -1.42 11.32 -3.35
C LEU A 122 -1.46 10.09 -2.42
N ALA A 123 -1.65 8.89 -2.97
CA ALA A 123 -1.63 7.66 -2.16
C ALA A 123 -0.28 7.47 -1.47
N ALA A 124 0.83 7.67 -2.21
CA ALA A 124 2.17 7.61 -1.62
C ALA A 124 2.39 8.69 -0.55
N GLY A 125 1.88 9.91 -0.76
CA GLY A 125 2.01 11.00 0.22
C GLY A 125 1.18 10.82 1.49
N LEU A 126 0.06 10.09 1.41
CA LEU A 126 -0.85 9.88 2.55
C LEU A 126 -0.52 8.63 3.37
N GLU A 127 0.04 7.57 2.78
CA GLU A 127 0.19 6.26 3.43
C GLU A 127 0.87 6.34 4.80
N ASP A 128 2.10 6.88 4.87
CA ASP A 128 2.87 6.93 6.12
C ASP A 128 2.19 7.76 7.20
N SER A 129 1.57 8.88 6.81
CA SER A 129 0.83 9.75 7.73
C SER A 129 -0.39 9.05 8.31
N LEU A 130 -1.11 8.28 7.48
CA LEU A 130 -2.25 7.48 7.94
C LEU A 130 -1.81 6.32 8.83
N ILE A 131 -0.74 5.60 8.47
CA ILE A 131 -0.21 4.52 9.31
C ILE A 131 0.25 5.08 10.66
N GLN A 132 0.96 6.21 10.68
CA GLN A 132 1.41 6.85 11.92
C GLN A 132 0.24 7.30 12.80
N ALA A 133 -0.81 7.87 12.19
CA ALA A 133 -1.97 8.34 12.92
C ALA A 133 -2.78 7.17 13.50
N PHE A 134 -3.14 6.18 12.67
CA PHE A 134 -4.02 5.08 13.06
C PHE A 134 -3.32 3.96 13.83
N ASP A 135 -1.99 3.85 13.70
CA ASP A 135 -1.16 2.79 14.25
C ASP A 135 -1.76 1.36 14.08
N PRO A 136 -2.08 0.93 12.85
CA PRO A 136 -2.83 -0.31 12.65
C PRO A 136 -2.01 -1.53 13.09
N PRO A 137 -2.61 -2.49 13.82
CA PRO A 137 -1.88 -3.60 14.43
C PRO A 137 -1.25 -4.58 13.42
N TRP A 138 -1.67 -4.55 12.15
CA TRP A 138 -1.12 -5.44 11.11
C TRP A 138 -0.09 -4.76 10.22
N ASN A 139 0.11 -3.45 10.36
CA ASN A 139 1.27 -2.77 9.76
C ASN A 139 2.51 -3.21 10.56
N GLY A 140 3.45 -3.86 9.86
CA GLY A 140 4.67 -4.33 10.50
C GLY A 140 5.47 -3.15 11.03
N ARG A 141 6.32 -3.38 12.03
CA ARG A 141 7.30 -2.38 12.47
C ARG A 141 8.70 -2.96 12.36
N GLU A 142 9.62 -2.21 11.77
CA GLU A 142 11.05 -2.49 11.82
C GLU A 142 11.75 -1.29 12.42
N ARG A 143 12.59 -1.51 13.44
CA ARG A 143 13.31 -0.44 14.16
C ARG A 143 12.40 0.72 14.63
N GLY A 144 11.12 0.42 14.91
CA GLY A 144 10.12 1.39 15.35
C GLY A 144 9.41 2.16 14.23
N GLN A 145 9.77 1.95 12.96
CA GLN A 145 9.09 2.54 11.81
C GLN A 145 8.15 1.54 11.13
N PRO A 146 7.03 1.99 10.56
CA PRO A 146 6.14 1.10 9.83
C PRO A 146 6.84 0.53 8.59
N ILE A 147 6.69 -0.78 8.40
CA ILE A 147 7.19 -1.47 7.20
C ILE A 147 6.17 -1.22 6.11
N THR A 148 6.56 -0.45 5.09
CA THR A 148 5.78 -0.29 3.86
C THR A 148 6.04 -1.48 2.94
N GLU A 149 5.06 -1.77 2.08
CA GLU A 149 5.17 -2.90 1.17
C GLU A 149 6.11 -2.64 0.00
N GLU A 150 6.34 -1.36 -0.32
CA GLU A 150 7.39 -0.93 -1.24
C GLU A 150 8.76 -1.21 -0.64
N ALA A 151 8.99 -0.90 0.64
CA ALA A 151 10.24 -1.25 1.32
C ALA A 151 10.48 -2.77 1.32
N GLU A 152 9.45 -3.60 1.53
CA GLU A 152 9.60 -5.07 1.40
C GLU A 152 9.91 -5.53 -0.02
N ARG A 153 9.45 -4.82 -1.05
CA ARG A 153 9.82 -5.11 -2.46
C ARG A 153 11.26 -4.71 -2.74
N GLU A 154 11.66 -3.52 -2.34
CA GLU A 154 13.04 -3.02 -2.46
C GLU A 154 14.01 -3.98 -1.77
N GLU A 155 13.73 -4.38 -0.53
CA GLU A 155 14.57 -5.32 0.21
C GLU A 155 14.62 -6.72 -0.44
N ALA A 156 13.50 -7.19 -1.00
CA ALA A 156 13.44 -8.46 -1.72
C ALA A 156 14.15 -8.44 -3.08
N GLU A 157 14.19 -7.29 -3.75
CA GLU A 157 14.91 -7.05 -5.00
C GLU A 157 16.42 -6.91 -4.72
N GLU A 158 16.82 -6.14 -3.71
CA GLU A 158 18.21 -6.00 -3.24
C GLU A 158 18.81 -7.33 -2.77
N THR A 159 18.04 -8.14 -2.03
CA THR A 159 18.50 -9.48 -1.59
C THR A 159 18.60 -10.49 -2.74
N GLN A 160 17.93 -10.23 -3.87
CA GLN A 160 18.05 -11.05 -5.08
C GLN A 160 19.18 -10.59 -6.01
N ALA A 161 19.72 -9.39 -5.82
CA ALA A 161 20.68 -8.74 -6.71
C ALA A 161 22.17 -9.04 -6.41
N GLU A 162 22.54 -9.72 -5.32
CA GLU A 162 23.96 -9.97 -4.99
C GLU A 162 24.23 -11.41 -4.49
N PRO A 163 25.20 -12.21 -5.04
CA PRO A 163 26.03 -11.97 -6.22
C PRO A 163 25.97 -13.10 -7.29
N SER A 164 25.66 -12.74 -8.54
CA SER A 164 26.17 -13.45 -9.73
C SER A 164 27.09 -12.59 -10.62
N ASP A 165 27.25 -11.31 -10.28
CA ASP A 165 27.84 -10.33 -11.22
C ASP A 165 29.31 -9.98 -10.93
N ALA A 166 29.94 -10.70 -9.99
CA ALA A 166 31.36 -10.52 -9.67
C ALA A 166 32.35 -11.04 -10.76
N GLU A 167 31.88 -11.60 -11.88
CA GLU A 167 32.76 -12.12 -12.95
C GLU A 167 32.81 -11.30 -14.24
N GLN A 168 32.16 -10.13 -14.32
CA GLN A 168 32.29 -9.25 -15.50
C GLN A 168 32.49 -7.78 -15.14
N ALA A 169 33.51 -7.51 -14.31
CA ALA A 169 34.07 -6.17 -14.19
C ALA A 169 35.50 -6.18 -14.72
N ASN A 170 35.65 -6.21 -16.04
CA ASN A 170 36.86 -5.68 -16.66
C ASN A 170 36.49 -4.90 -17.92
N ASP A 171 36.90 -3.63 -17.89
CA ASP A 171 37.00 -2.70 -19.01
C ASP A 171 35.81 -1.77 -19.29
N ILE A 172 35.65 -0.72 -18.48
CA ILE A 172 35.18 0.60 -18.96
C ILE A 172 35.95 1.71 -18.24
N GLN A 173 36.75 2.48 -18.98
CA GLN A 173 37.43 3.70 -18.52
C GLN A 173 36.44 4.88 -18.35
N PRO A 174 36.73 5.85 -17.45
CA PRO A 174 35.75 6.89 -17.10
C PRO A 174 35.90 8.14 -18.00
N GLU A 175 34.81 8.56 -18.65
CA GLU A 175 34.67 9.91 -19.19
C GLU A 175 33.79 10.77 -18.26
N ALA A 176 34.34 11.91 -17.86
CA ALA A 176 33.74 12.85 -16.92
C ALA A 176 32.91 13.92 -17.64
N MET A 177 31.68 14.16 -17.19
CA MET A 177 31.05 15.48 -17.29
C MET A 177 30.27 15.79 -16.01
N ALA A 178 30.75 16.79 -15.28
CA ALA A 178 30.09 17.39 -14.14
C ALA A 178 28.96 18.32 -14.60
N SER A 179 27.82 18.27 -13.91
CA SER A 179 26.83 19.34 -13.90
C SER A 179 26.49 19.66 -12.44
N ALA A 180 26.77 20.89 -12.03
CA ALA A 180 26.55 21.37 -10.67
C ALA A 180 25.04 21.50 -10.34
N PRO A 181 24.62 21.35 -9.05
CA PRO A 181 23.23 21.50 -8.66
C PRO A 181 22.83 22.98 -8.56
N ALA A 182 21.70 23.34 -9.15
CA ALA A 182 21.12 24.68 -9.05
C ALA A 182 20.34 24.83 -7.73
N LEU A 183 20.69 25.85 -6.93
CA LEU A 183 19.96 26.23 -5.71
C LEU A 183 18.73 27.08 -6.08
N ALA A 184 17.53 26.60 -5.75
CA ALA A 184 16.30 27.38 -5.89
C ALA A 184 16.08 28.25 -4.63
N THR A 185 15.84 29.54 -4.83
CA THR A 185 15.47 30.49 -3.77
C THR A 185 13.97 30.79 -3.88
N PHE A 186 13.26 30.78 -2.75
CA PHE A 186 11.83 31.07 -2.70
C PHE A 186 11.57 32.47 -2.15
N THR A 187 10.58 33.18 -2.72
CA THR A 187 10.02 34.39 -2.11
C THR A 187 8.52 34.17 -1.90
N VAL A 188 8.05 34.36 -0.67
CA VAL A 188 6.64 34.30 -0.32
C VAL A 188 6.13 35.72 -0.22
N THR A 189 5.11 36.06 -1.02
CA THR A 189 4.37 37.32 -0.89
C THR A 189 3.06 37.03 -0.20
N LEU A 190 2.87 37.68 0.96
CA LEU A 190 1.67 37.63 1.80
C LEU A 190 0.50 38.40 1.17
#